data_AF-A0A7C3R095-F1
#
_entry.id   AF-A0A7C3R095-F1
#
_cell.length_a   1.000
_cell.length_b   1.000
_cell.length_c   1.000
_cell.angle_alpha   90.00
_cell.angle_beta   90.00
_cell.angle_gamma   90.00
#
_symmetry.space_group_name_H-M   'P 1'
#
loop_
_entity.id
_entity.type
_entity.pdbx_description
1 polymer ?
#
loop_
_entity_poly.entity_id
_entity_poly.type
_entity_poly.pdbx_seq_one_letter_code
_entity_poly.pdbx_strand_id
1 'polypeptide(L)'
;MSRQDPDGSPLEPISASELGRYSYCARAWWLERVLGISPRNVAALELGARRHAAHVKAVLMARRAAVLAFCLLGFAVLLGLALILSLWPK
;
A
#
# COMPACT_ATOMS: atom_id res chain seq x y z
N MET A 1 2.06 27.74 -3.60
CA MET A 1 3.24 27.95 -4.46
C MET A 1 3.26 26.88 -5.55
N SER A 2 2.42 27.03 -6.59
CA SER A 2 2.41 26.12 -7.74
C SER A 2 3.42 26.62 -8.76
N ARG A 3 4.54 25.92 -8.91
CA ARG A 3 5.48 26.15 -10.01
C ARG A 3 4.77 25.76 -11.31
N GLN A 4 4.76 26.65 -12.31
CA GLN A 4 4.23 26.43 -13.65
C GLN A 4 5.40 26.39 -14.63
N ASP A 5 5.28 25.61 -15.70
CA ASP A 5 6.23 25.67 -16.81
C ASP A 5 6.10 27.02 -17.56
N PRO A 6 7.19 27.52 -18.18
CA PRO A 6 7.22 28.82 -18.83
C PRO A 6 6.24 28.97 -20.02
N ASP A 7 5.64 27.88 -20.49
CA ASP A 7 4.61 27.85 -21.54
C ASP A 7 3.16 27.84 -20.99
N GLY A 8 2.98 27.79 -19.66
CA GLY A 8 1.67 27.73 -19.00
C GLY A 8 1.05 26.33 -18.91
N SER A 9 1.74 25.29 -19.36
CA SER A 9 1.29 23.90 -19.25
C SER A 9 1.31 23.42 -17.78
N PRO A 10 0.32 22.63 -17.34
CA PRO A 10 0.37 21.99 -16.02
C PRO A 10 1.58 21.05 -15.95
N LEU A 11 2.39 21.17 -14.89
CA LEU A 11 3.46 20.21 -14.63
C LEU A 11 2.87 18.80 -14.51
N GLU A 12 3.36 17.88 -15.33
CA GLU A 12 2.93 16.50 -15.24
C GLU A 12 3.42 15.89 -13.91
N PRO A 13 2.53 15.33 -13.07
CA PRO A 13 2.94 14.77 -11.78
C PRO A 13 3.88 13.58 -11.94
N ILE A 14 4.99 13.58 -11.19
CA ILE A 14 5.89 12.43 -11.12
C ILE A 14 5.31 11.42 -10.11
N SER A 15 5.12 10.19 -10.56
CA SER A 15 4.61 9.10 -9.74
C SER A 15 5.66 8.56 -8.75
N ALA A 16 5.21 7.95 -7.65
CA ALA A 16 6.10 7.28 -6.71
C ALA A 16 6.93 6.14 -7.37
N SER A 17 6.35 5.47 -8.37
CA SER A 17 7.06 4.47 -9.19
C SER A 17 8.19 5.07 -10.01
N GLU A 18 8.02 6.27 -10.55
CA GLU A 18 9.10 6.97 -11.27
C GLU A 18 10.21 7.42 -10.32
N LEU A 19 9.86 7.91 -9.13
CA LEU A 19 10.85 8.22 -8.09
C LEU A 19 11.64 6.98 -7.69
N GLY A 20 10.96 5.85 -7.50
CA GLY A 20 11.59 4.55 -7.23
C GLY A 20 12.50 4.09 -8.36
N ARG A 21 12.12 4.34 -9.62
CA ARG A 21 12.97 4.04 -10.78
C ARG A 21 14.20 4.93 -10.83
N TYR A 22 14.05 6.23 -10.55
CA TYR A 22 15.17 7.16 -10.51
C TYR A 22 16.16 6.80 -9.39
N SER A 23 15.64 6.49 -8.19
CA SER A 23 16.49 6.09 -7.05
C SER A 23 17.22 4.78 -7.28
N TYR A 24 16.61 3.83 -8.01
CA TYR A 24 17.28 2.61 -8.45
C TYR A 24 18.31 2.87 -9.58
N CYS A 25 17.90 3.59 -10.63
CA CYS A 25 18.74 3.94 -11.77
C CYS A 25 18.22 5.19 -12.50
N ALA A 26 18.89 6.32 -12.28
CA ALA A 26 18.58 7.58 -12.95
C ALA A 26 18.59 7.48 -14.48
N ARG A 27 19.48 6.66 -15.06
CA ARG A 27 19.54 6.45 -16.51
C ARG A 27 18.32 5.69 -17.03
N ALA A 28 17.83 4.68 -16.31
CA ALA A 28 16.61 3.98 -16.70
C ALA A 28 15.40 4.91 -16.67
N TRP A 29 15.30 5.76 -15.65
CA TRP A 29 14.29 6.81 -15.60
C TRP A 29 14.41 7.78 -16.79
N TRP A 30 15.61 8.28 -17.11
CA TRP A 30 15.80 9.21 -18.24
C TRP A 30 15.45 8.58 -19.59
N LEU A 31 15.84 7.33 -19.83
CA LEU A 31 15.50 6.61 -21.05
C LEU A 31 13.99 6.50 -21.24
N GLU A 32 13.24 6.16 -20.17
CA GLU A 32 11.79 5.99 -20.26
C GLU A 32 11.06 7.34 -20.29
N ARG A 33 11.40 8.28 -19.41
CA ARG A 33 10.70 9.57 -19.23
C ARG A 33 11.04 10.59 -20.30
N VAL A 34 12.31 10.72 -20.68
CA VAL A 34 12.79 11.77 -21.58
C VAL A 34 12.88 11.27 -23.01
N LEU A 35 13.39 10.05 -23.23
CA LEU A 35 13.49 9.47 -24.57
C LEU A 35 12.30 8.58 -24.98
N GLY A 36 11.37 8.29 -24.08
CA GLY A 36 10.21 7.43 -24.39
C GLY A 36 10.57 5.97 -24.65
N ILE A 37 11.76 5.52 -24.26
CA ILE A 37 12.25 4.16 -24.54
C ILE A 37 11.67 3.20 -23.50
N SER A 38 10.81 2.29 -23.97
CA SER A 38 10.17 1.31 -23.09
C SER A 38 11.17 0.26 -22.57
N PRO A 39 10.99 -0.21 -21.32
CA PRO A 39 11.79 -1.29 -20.76
C PRO A 39 11.54 -2.60 -21.53
N ARG A 40 12.60 -3.41 -21.71
CA ARG A 40 12.49 -4.70 -22.41
C ARG A 40 11.89 -5.82 -21.54
N ASN A 41 11.92 -5.68 -20.22
CA ASN A 41 11.49 -6.70 -19.26
C ASN A 41 10.01 -6.61 -18.87
N VAL A 42 9.13 -6.21 -19.80
CA VAL A 42 7.69 -6.01 -19.56
C VAL A 42 7.02 -7.23 -18.91
N ALA A 43 7.36 -8.44 -19.35
CA ALA A 43 6.79 -9.67 -18.78
C ALA A 43 7.14 -9.84 -17.29
N ALA A 44 8.35 -9.48 -16.88
CA ALA A 44 8.77 -9.52 -15.48
C ALA A 44 8.07 -8.43 -14.65
N LEU A 45 7.88 -7.23 -15.23
CA LEU A 45 7.15 -6.14 -14.60
C LEU A 45 5.68 -6.51 -14.35
N GLU A 46 4.98 -7.05 -15.35
CA GLU A 46 3.60 -7.50 -15.20
C GLU A 46 3.46 -8.61 -14.16
N LEU A 47 4.40 -9.55 -14.16
CA LEU A 47 4.42 -10.63 -13.17
C LEU A 47 4.61 -10.08 -11.76
N GLY A 48 5.49 -9.09 -11.58
CA GLY A 48 5.66 -8.37 -10.33
C GLY A 48 4.38 -7.63 -9.90
N ALA A 49 3.72 -6.94 -10.83
CA ALA A 49 2.46 -6.23 -10.57
C ALA A 49 1.34 -7.19 -10.13
N ARG A 50 1.20 -8.34 -10.82
CA ARG A 50 0.24 -9.39 -10.43
C ARG A 50 0.50 -9.93 -9.03
N ARG A 51 1.77 -10.18 -8.68
CA ARG A 51 2.16 -10.63 -7.34
C ARG A 51 1.87 -9.60 -6.26
N HIS A 52 2.21 -8.32 -6.50
CA HIS A 52 1.87 -7.25 -5.57
C HIS A 52 0.36 -7.11 -5.36
N ALA A 53 -0.44 -7.18 -6.44
CA ALA A 53 -1.90 -7.12 -6.34
C ALA A 53 -2.47 -8.30 -5.52
N ALA A 54 -1.95 -9.52 -5.71
CA ALA A 54 -2.33 -10.68 -4.92
C ALA A 54 -1.95 -10.53 -3.44
N HIS A 55 -0.75 -10.01 -3.16
CA HIS A 55 -0.28 -9.77 -1.80
C HIS A 55 -1.17 -8.76 -1.06
N VAL A 56 -1.58 -7.65 -1.71
CA VAL A 56 -2.49 -6.67 -1.09
C VAL A 56 -3.80 -7.33 -0.65
N LYS A 57 -4.36 -8.23 -1.46
CA LYS A 57 -5.58 -8.98 -1.08
C LYS A 57 -5.33 -9.83 0.18
N ALA A 58 -4.21 -10.54 0.25
CA ALA A 58 -3.86 -11.34 1.40
C ALA A 58 -3.68 -10.49 2.67
N VAL A 59 -2.98 -9.35 2.58
CA VAL A 59 -2.79 -8.42 3.69
C VAL A 59 -4.11 -7.85 4.19
N LEU A 60 -5.02 -7.49 3.29
CA LEU A 60 -6.36 -7.00 3.68
C LEU A 60 -7.17 -8.07 4.41
N MET A 61 -7.11 -9.33 3.96
CA MET A 61 -7.79 -10.43 4.64
C MET A 61 -7.19 -10.69 6.02
N ALA A 62 -5.85 -10.70 6.13
CA ALA A 62 -5.16 -10.85 7.41
C ALA A 62 -5.53 -9.72 8.39
N ARG A 63 -5.57 -8.47 7.91
CA ARG A 63 -5.98 -7.32 8.73
C ARG A 63 -7.42 -7.44 9.22
N ARG A 64 -8.35 -7.86 8.37
CA ARG A 64 -9.75 -8.09 8.75
C ARG A 64 -9.88 -9.19 9.79
N ALA A 65 -9.18 -10.31 9.61
CA ALA A 65 -9.13 -11.41 10.57
C ALA A 65 -8.56 -10.96 11.92
N ALA A 66 -7.49 -10.16 11.91
CA ALA A 66 -6.90 -9.62 13.12
C ALA A 66 -7.88 -8.70 13.87
N VAL A 67 -8.55 -7.79 13.17
CA VAL A 67 -9.58 -6.91 13.77
C VAL A 67 -10.69 -7.75 14.40
N LEU A 68 -11.20 -8.77 13.69
CA LEU A 68 -12.24 -9.65 14.21
C LEU A 68 -11.77 -10.41 15.47
N ALA A 69 -10.55 -10.93 15.45
CA ALA A 69 -9.96 -11.62 16.60
C ALA A 69 -9.87 -10.70 17.83
N PHE A 70 -9.41 -9.46 17.66
CA PHE A 70 -9.36 -8.49 18.75
C PHE A 70 -10.75 -8.08 19.25
N CYS A 71 -11.73 -7.94 18.37
CA CYS A 71 -13.12 -7.69 18.78
C CYS A 71 -13.66 -8.84 19.63
N LEU A 72 -13.51 -10.09 19.16
CA LEU A 72 -13.96 -11.28 19.89
C LEU A 72 -13.26 -11.41 21.25
N LEU A 73 -11.95 -11.17 21.29
CA LEU A 73 -11.18 -11.16 22.53
C LEU A 73 -11.71 -10.08 23.49
N GLY A 74 -11.97 -8.87 23.01
CA GLY A 74 -12.57 -7.79 23.80
C GLY A 74 -13.94 -8.18 24.37
N PHE A 75 -14.82 -8.78 23.56
CA PHE A 75 -16.11 -9.29 24.03
C PHE A 75 -15.96 -10.37 25.10
N ALA A 76 -15.06 -11.34 24.90
CA ALA A 76 -14.81 -12.40 25.86
C ALA A 76 -14.32 -11.85 27.21
N VAL A 77 -13.43 -10.85 27.20
CA VAL A 77 -12.94 -10.18 28.41
C VAL A 77 -14.09 -9.46 29.13
N LEU A 78 -14.92 -8.70 28.42
CA LEU A 78 -16.05 -7.98 29.01
C LEU A 78 -17.08 -8.93 29.64
N LEU A 79 -17.41 -10.02 28.95
CA LEU A 79 -18.32 -11.04 29.47
C LEU A 79 -17.72 -11.76 30.69
N GLY A 80 -16.43 -12.10 30.66
CA GLY A 80 -15.73 -12.69 31.79
C GLY A 80 -15.75 -11.78 33.02
N LEU A 81 -15.47 -10.48 32.84
CA LEU A 81 -15.54 -9.49 33.92
C LEU A 81 -16.96 -9.34 34.46
N ALA A 82 -17.97 -9.26 33.60
CA ALA A 82 -19.38 -9.18 34.01
C ALA A 82 -19.80 -10.41 34.83
N LEU A 83 -19.37 -11.61 34.42
CA LEU A 83 -19.64 -12.85 35.13
C LEU A 83 -18.98 -12.85 36.52
N ILE A 84 -17.69 -12.48 36.59
CA ILE A 84 -16.95 -12.39 37.85
C ILE A 84 -17.62 -11.41 38.81
N LEU A 85 -18.01 -10.22 38.32
CA LEU A 85 -18.72 -9.22 39.13
C LEU A 85 -20.09 -9.72 39.60
N SER A 86 -20.80 -10.49 38.76
CA SER A 86 -22.09 -11.08 39.13
C SER A 86 -21.97 -12.19 40.17
N LEU A 87 -20.85 -12.92 40.18
CA LEU A 87 -20.58 -14.02 41.11
C LEU A 87 -19.85 -13.57 42.37
N TRP A 88 -19.43 -12.30 42.44
CA TRP A 88 -18.80 -11.75 43.62
C TRP A 88 -19.83 -11.68 44.76
N PRO A 89 -19.64 -12.43 45.86
CA PRO A 89 -20.55 -12.36 47.00
C PRO A 89 -20.48 -10.95 47.58
N LYS A 90 -21.65 -10.33 47.80
CA LYS A 90 -21.75 -9.02 48.47
C LYS A 90 -21.12 -9.05 49.85
#